data_AF-A0A836A9J6-F1
#
_entry.id   AF-A0A836A9J6-F1
#
_cell.length_a   1.000
_cell.length_b   1.000
_cell.length_c   1.000
_cell.angle_alpha   90.00
_cell.angle_beta   90.00
_cell.angle_gamma   90.00
#
_symmetry.space_group_name_H-M   'P 1'
#
loop_
_entity.id
_entity.type
_entity.pdbx_description
1 polymer ?
#
loop_
_entity_poly.entity_id
_entity_poly.type
_entity_poly.pdbx_seq_one_letter_code
_entity_poly.pdbx_strand_id
1 'polypeptide(L)'
;MLAGRTVALLCLTWGAYQSLAIPRVTECGLSCPQGFACKSRVNRNIFNSFCRQPPVSMPRSVLGSLALSTAMKCSPPDGCSLLLRVNASLALHESLQGLEVCSTSLDTQETQCQTVQVSRASRQQAGQQLQVRFDCFEVAVAQTLYVTLRTVPHFCGVQLGQQYHMEDCREEDVGKNVPDCFAEKLSYWVDRSRKVILVQVPESGGPDYYVRLCLKRFTCEDAGAPVRGDSAGDPAVAFVDIPGDEACAPSTCIQGRRTDVQFSVPQQLCGLQCEGEGRSFLKNLHEYNFQ
;
A
#
# COMPACT_ATOMS: atom_id res chain seq x y z
N MET A 1 51.65 -0.30 48.10
CA MET A 1 51.11 -1.09 46.97
C MET A 1 49.61 -1.21 47.16
N LEU A 2 48.79 -0.60 46.30
CA LEU A 2 47.36 -0.87 46.14
C LEU A 2 46.91 -0.15 44.86
N ALA A 3 46.91 -0.88 43.74
CA ALA A 3 46.38 -0.40 42.47
C ALA A 3 44.94 -0.92 42.33
N GLY A 4 43.96 -0.04 42.54
CA GLY A 4 42.56 -0.34 42.25
C GLY A 4 42.26 -0.08 40.78
N ARG A 5 41.98 -1.14 40.02
CA ARG A 5 41.51 -1.05 38.62
C ARG A 5 40.00 -0.84 38.61
N THR A 6 39.54 0.32 38.17
CA THR A 6 38.14 0.58 37.80
C THR A 6 37.89 0.06 36.39
N VAL A 7 37.00 -0.91 36.24
CA VAL A 7 36.48 -1.37 34.95
C VAL A 7 35.18 -0.61 34.67
N ALA A 8 35.16 0.19 33.60
CA ALA A 8 33.95 0.83 33.11
C ALA A 8 33.25 -0.11 32.12
N LEU A 9 32.05 -0.58 32.49
CA LEU A 9 31.16 -1.29 31.59
C LEU A 9 30.39 -0.27 30.73
N LEU A 10 30.66 -0.26 29.43
CA LEU A 10 29.88 0.45 28.42
C LEU A 10 28.67 -0.41 28.03
N CYS A 11 27.49 -0.09 28.57
CA CYS A 11 26.22 -0.67 28.13
C CYS A 11 25.82 -0.06 26.79
N LEU A 12 25.89 -0.84 25.71
CA LEU A 12 25.28 -0.50 24.42
C LEU A 12 23.78 -0.74 24.53
N THR A 13 22.99 0.32 24.62
CA THR A 13 21.53 0.22 24.51
C THR A 13 21.16 -0.02 23.05
N TRP A 14 20.75 -1.24 22.72
CA TRP A 14 20.03 -1.50 21.47
C TRP A 14 18.72 -0.71 21.50
N GLY A 15 18.66 0.38 20.73
CA GLY A 15 17.41 1.03 20.41
C GLY A 15 16.60 0.11 19.51
N ALA A 16 15.54 -0.48 20.05
CA ALA A 16 14.49 -1.07 19.22
C ALA A 16 13.89 0.07 18.39
N TYR A 17 14.20 0.12 17.10
CA TYR A 17 13.47 0.93 16.14
C TYR A 17 12.04 0.36 16.08
N GLN A 18 11.13 0.90 16.88
CA GLN A 18 9.71 0.69 16.68
C GLN A 18 9.33 1.58 15.49
N SER A 19 8.97 0.95 14.36
CA SER A 19 8.32 1.67 13.27
C SER A 19 7.05 2.32 13.82
N LEU A 20 6.94 3.63 13.62
CA LEU A 20 5.73 4.37 13.98
C LEU A 20 4.62 3.94 13.01
N ALA A 21 3.48 3.49 13.56
CA ALA A 21 2.34 3.08 12.75
C ALA A 21 1.92 4.18 11.77
N ILE A 22 1.54 3.79 10.55
CA ILE A 22 1.16 4.74 9.51
C ILE A 22 -0.18 5.39 9.90
N PRO A 23 -0.29 6.73 9.81
CA PRO A 23 -1.52 7.43 10.17
C PRO A 23 -2.75 6.91 9.44
N ARG A 24 -3.81 6.58 10.19
CA ARG A 24 -5.09 6.14 9.62
C ARG A 24 -6.00 7.32 9.31
N VAL A 25 -6.72 7.23 8.19
CA VAL A 25 -7.71 8.21 7.72
C VAL A 25 -9.07 7.52 7.64
N THR A 26 -10.06 8.09 8.31
CA THR A 26 -11.45 7.59 8.28
C THR A 26 -12.16 8.00 7.00
N GLU A 27 -12.10 9.30 6.68
CA GLU A 27 -12.69 9.87 5.49
C GLU A 27 -11.65 10.66 4.71
N CYS A 28 -11.56 10.37 3.42
CA CYS A 28 -10.74 11.12 2.49
C CYS A 28 -11.38 12.50 2.31
N GLY A 29 -10.61 13.57 2.52
CA GLY A 29 -11.14 14.91 2.40
C GLY A 29 -10.10 15.98 2.09
N LEU A 30 -10.63 17.20 1.98
CA LEU A 30 -9.85 18.41 1.93
C LEU A 30 -10.00 19.14 3.26
N SER A 31 -8.89 19.48 3.91
CA SER A 31 -8.91 20.26 5.14
C SER A 31 -8.29 21.64 4.92
N CYS A 32 -9.03 22.67 5.33
CA CYS A 32 -8.56 24.06 5.38
C CYS A 32 -8.76 24.64 6.78
N PRO A 33 -7.99 25.67 7.17
CA PRO A 33 -8.02 26.24 8.51
C PRO A 33 -9.34 26.99 8.74
N GLN A 34 -9.69 27.17 10.02
CA GLN A 34 -10.90 27.90 10.42
C GLN A 34 -10.90 29.32 9.82
N GLY A 35 -12.05 29.73 9.28
CA GLY A 35 -12.21 31.02 8.57
C GLY A 35 -11.92 30.97 7.07
N PHE A 36 -11.40 29.86 6.54
CA PHE A 36 -11.12 29.69 5.12
C PHE A 36 -12.08 28.70 4.46
N ALA A 37 -12.85 29.19 3.50
CA ALA A 37 -13.75 28.34 2.71
C ALA A 37 -13.03 27.82 1.46
N CYS A 38 -12.68 26.53 1.50
CA CYS A 38 -12.10 25.79 0.38
C CYS A 38 -13.13 24.86 -0.24
N LYS A 39 -13.16 24.76 -1.57
CA LYS A 39 -14.01 23.80 -2.28
C LYS A 39 -13.14 22.94 -3.18
N SER A 40 -13.21 21.62 -2.96
CA SER A 40 -12.64 20.65 -3.89
C SER A 40 -13.46 20.66 -5.18
N ARG A 41 -12.76 20.69 -6.32
CA ARG A 41 -13.34 20.37 -7.62
C ARG A 41 -12.51 19.27 -8.25
N VAL A 42 -13.21 18.22 -8.70
CA VAL A 42 -12.62 17.20 -9.57
C VAL A 42 -12.37 17.88 -10.92
N ASN A 43 -11.10 18.02 -11.29
CA ASN A 43 -10.75 18.68 -12.55
C ASN A 43 -11.09 17.75 -13.72
N ARG A 44 -12.07 18.14 -14.54
CA ARG A 44 -12.42 17.45 -15.80
C ARG A 44 -11.78 18.08 -17.04
N ASN A 45 -10.99 19.15 -16.88
CA ASN A 45 -10.46 19.93 -17.98
C ASN A 45 -8.95 19.75 -18.14
N ILE A 46 -8.59 18.95 -19.15
CA ILE A 46 -7.24 18.66 -19.63
C ILE A 46 -6.57 19.90 -20.27
N PHE A 47 -7.33 20.98 -20.52
CA PHE A 47 -6.91 22.13 -21.35
C PHE A 47 -6.25 23.31 -20.62
N ASN A 48 -5.90 23.19 -19.34
CA ASN A 48 -5.21 24.23 -18.58
C ASN A 48 -3.68 24.02 -18.49
N SER A 49 -3.09 23.38 -19.50
CA SER A 49 -1.64 23.14 -19.58
C SER A 49 -0.83 24.43 -19.81
N PHE A 50 -1.44 25.48 -20.38
CA PHE A 50 -0.75 26.73 -20.67
C PHE A 50 -0.69 27.63 -19.45
N CYS A 51 0.53 28.00 -19.06
CA CYS A 51 0.78 28.92 -17.97
C CYS A 51 0.54 30.38 -18.39
N ARG A 52 0.10 31.20 -17.44
CA ARG A 52 -0.03 32.67 -17.58
C ARG A 52 1.15 33.36 -16.91
N GLN A 53 1.54 34.53 -17.41
CA GLN A 53 2.54 35.33 -16.72
C GLN A 53 2.02 35.78 -15.34
N PRO A 54 2.82 35.63 -14.26
CA PRO A 54 2.41 36.07 -12.93
C PRO A 54 2.28 37.61 -12.88
N PRO A 55 1.33 38.15 -12.10
CA PRO A 55 1.26 39.59 -11.85
C PRO A 55 2.57 40.10 -11.22
N VAL A 56 2.97 41.33 -11.56
CA VAL A 56 4.20 41.94 -11.04
C VAL A 56 4.19 42.05 -9.51
N SER A 57 3.01 42.21 -8.90
CA SER A 57 2.82 42.26 -7.45
C SER A 57 2.97 40.90 -6.75
N MET A 58 2.98 39.79 -7.51
CA MET A 58 2.99 38.46 -6.93
C MET A 58 4.41 38.06 -6.53
N PRO A 59 4.66 37.73 -5.24
CA PRO A 59 5.97 37.24 -4.84
C PRO A 59 6.23 35.85 -5.42
N ARG A 60 7.49 35.55 -5.76
CA ARG A 60 7.88 34.22 -6.24
C ARG A 60 7.64 33.11 -5.20
N SER A 61 7.59 33.48 -3.92
CA SER A 61 7.33 32.60 -2.77
C SER A 61 5.84 32.49 -2.40
N VAL A 62 4.92 32.68 -3.34
CA VAL A 62 3.48 32.46 -3.09
C VAL A 62 3.19 31.01 -2.70
N LEU A 63 3.91 30.04 -3.27
CA LEU A 63 3.90 28.67 -2.78
C LEU A 63 4.97 28.54 -1.70
N GLY A 64 4.56 28.25 -0.47
CA GLY A 64 5.46 28.19 0.68
C GLY A 64 6.15 26.85 0.79
N SER A 65 5.39 25.78 0.92
CA SER A 65 5.92 24.43 1.13
C SER A 65 5.02 23.35 0.53
N LEU A 66 5.66 22.26 0.13
CA LEU A 66 5.02 21.00 -0.26
C LEU A 66 5.60 19.91 0.65
N ALA A 67 4.76 19.30 1.48
CA ALA A 67 5.13 18.20 2.34
C ALA A 67 4.27 16.98 2.02
N LEU A 68 4.92 15.84 1.86
CA LEU A 68 4.33 14.58 1.43
C LEU A 68 4.48 13.55 2.55
N SER A 69 3.46 12.75 2.75
CA SER A 69 3.48 11.69 3.77
C SER A 69 2.52 10.56 3.38
N THR A 70 2.80 9.36 3.89
CA THR A 70 1.94 8.19 3.70
C THR A 70 0.81 8.18 4.74
N ALA A 71 -0.37 7.77 4.32
CA ALA A 71 -1.50 7.48 5.19
C ALA A 71 -2.20 6.19 4.72
N MET A 72 -3.04 5.61 5.56
CA MET A 72 -3.85 4.45 5.21
C MET A 72 -5.32 4.70 5.47
N LYS A 73 -6.19 4.23 4.58
CA LYS A 73 -7.63 4.12 4.84
C LYS A 73 -7.99 2.65 4.88
N CYS A 74 -8.67 2.25 5.96
CA CYS A 74 -9.02 0.86 6.20
C CYS A 74 -10.52 0.69 6.22
N SER A 75 -11.00 -0.31 5.49
CA SER A 75 -12.40 -0.67 5.41
C SER A 75 -12.53 -2.17 5.69
N PRO A 76 -12.64 -2.58 6.97
CA PRO A 76 -12.83 -3.99 7.29
C PRO A 76 -14.13 -4.52 6.65
N PRO A 77 -14.12 -5.71 6.02
CA PRO A 77 -13.06 -6.73 6.01
C PRO A 77 -12.01 -6.60 4.90
N ASP A 78 -12.16 -5.65 3.97
CA ASP A 78 -11.40 -5.52 2.71
C ASP A 78 -9.93 -5.05 2.88
N GLY A 79 -9.47 -4.86 4.12
CA GLY A 79 -8.12 -4.40 4.42
C GLY A 79 -7.96 -2.88 4.32
N CYS A 80 -6.74 -2.44 4.00
CA CYS A 80 -6.38 -1.02 3.89
C CYS A 80 -5.82 -0.67 2.51
N SER A 81 -6.18 0.52 2.01
CA SER A 81 -5.55 1.17 0.86
C SER A 81 -4.51 2.19 1.32
N LEU A 82 -3.41 2.30 0.58
CA LEU A 82 -2.43 3.36 0.77
C LEU A 82 -2.91 4.67 0.13
N LEU A 83 -2.67 5.76 0.85
CA LEU A 83 -3.00 7.11 0.44
C LEU A 83 -1.78 8.00 0.55
N LEU A 84 -1.56 8.84 -0.47
CA LEU A 84 -0.64 9.95 -0.40
C LEU A 84 -1.36 11.16 0.23
N ARG A 85 -0.82 11.61 1.37
CA ARG A 85 -1.22 12.86 2.03
C ARG A 85 -0.30 13.99 1.59
N VAL A 86 -0.91 15.08 1.14
CA VAL A 86 -0.21 16.29 0.69
C VAL A 86 -0.59 17.47 1.57
N ASN A 87 0.41 18.05 2.24
CA ASN A 87 0.29 19.30 2.97
C ASN A 87 0.97 20.41 2.16
N ALA A 88 0.16 21.32 1.65
CA ALA A 88 0.62 22.49 0.91
C ALA A 88 0.44 23.75 1.74
N SER A 89 1.37 24.70 1.64
CA SER A 89 1.19 26.04 2.18
C SER A 89 1.31 27.10 1.09
N LEU A 90 0.50 28.14 1.16
CA LEU A 90 0.48 29.24 0.20
C LEU A 90 0.29 30.59 0.89
N ALA A 91 0.90 31.64 0.37
CA ALA A 91 0.60 33.02 0.75
C ALA A 91 -0.57 33.54 -0.10
N LEU A 92 -1.61 34.05 0.56
CA LEU A 92 -2.80 34.55 -0.13
C LEU A 92 -2.47 35.80 -0.96
N HIS A 93 -3.01 35.82 -2.18
CA HIS A 93 -2.87 36.92 -3.12
C HIS A 93 -4.17 37.08 -3.91
N GLU A 94 -4.54 38.32 -4.25
CA GLU A 94 -5.83 38.61 -4.90
C GLU A 94 -6.02 37.88 -6.23
N SER A 95 -4.94 37.73 -7.00
CA SER A 95 -4.92 37.03 -8.29
C SER A 95 -4.90 35.50 -8.18
N LEU A 96 -4.70 34.94 -6.99
CA LEU A 96 -4.68 33.50 -6.75
C LEU A 96 -6.08 33.03 -6.41
N GLN A 97 -6.69 32.22 -7.27
CA GLN A 97 -8.04 31.67 -7.09
C GLN A 97 -8.01 30.35 -6.34
N GLY A 98 -6.87 29.66 -6.31
CA GLY A 98 -6.77 28.35 -5.69
C GLY A 98 -5.45 27.65 -5.96
N LEU A 99 -5.47 26.34 -5.74
CA LEU A 99 -4.34 25.43 -5.96
C LEU A 99 -4.79 24.19 -6.72
N GLU A 100 -3.86 23.60 -7.43
CA GLU A 100 -3.98 22.28 -8.02
C GLU A 100 -2.80 21.42 -7.58
N VAL A 101 -3.10 20.21 -7.10
CA VAL A 101 -2.11 19.20 -6.77
C VAL A 101 -2.30 18.05 -7.73
N CYS A 102 -1.22 17.61 -8.40
CA CYS A 102 -1.23 16.44 -9.26
C CYS A 102 -0.19 15.43 -8.79
N SER A 103 -0.60 14.18 -8.65
CA SER A 103 0.27 13.02 -8.46
C SER A 103 0.44 12.30 -9.80
N THR A 104 1.68 12.12 -10.24
CA THR A 104 2.01 11.38 -11.47
C THR A 104 2.82 10.14 -11.11
N SER A 105 2.32 8.97 -11.49
CA SER A 105 3.07 7.72 -11.42
C SER A 105 4.26 7.78 -12.37
N LEU A 106 5.47 7.56 -11.88
CA LEU A 106 6.65 7.49 -12.76
C LEU A 106 6.70 6.17 -13.55
N ASP A 107 6.04 5.13 -13.06
CA ASP A 107 6.03 3.79 -13.66
C ASP A 107 5.00 3.70 -14.80
N THR A 108 3.78 4.22 -14.55
CA THR A 108 2.64 4.12 -15.50
C THR A 108 2.36 5.41 -16.26
N GLN A 109 2.96 6.54 -15.85
CA GLN A 109 2.64 7.90 -16.33
C GLN A 109 1.19 8.35 -16.08
N GLU A 110 0.42 7.59 -15.31
CA GLU A 110 -0.93 7.98 -14.92
C GLU A 110 -0.89 9.17 -13.96
N THR A 111 -1.78 10.14 -14.20
CA THR A 111 -1.82 11.40 -13.45
C THR A 111 -3.19 11.60 -12.83
N GLN A 112 -3.23 11.80 -11.51
CA GLN A 112 -4.42 12.19 -10.77
C GLN A 112 -4.25 13.62 -10.24
N CYS A 113 -5.22 14.50 -10.52
CA CYS A 113 -5.18 15.89 -10.08
C CYS A 113 -6.40 16.24 -9.21
N GLN A 114 -6.16 17.05 -8.18
CA GLN A 114 -7.20 17.64 -7.34
C GLN A 114 -7.04 19.15 -7.26
N THR A 115 -8.13 19.87 -7.47
CA THR A 115 -8.14 21.32 -7.47
C THR A 115 -8.92 21.85 -6.29
N VAL A 116 -8.39 22.90 -5.65
CA VAL A 116 -9.02 23.61 -4.54
C VAL A 116 -9.22 25.04 -4.93
N GLN A 117 -10.45 25.53 -4.76
CA GLN A 117 -10.79 26.93 -4.93
C GLN A 117 -10.81 27.63 -3.57
N VAL A 118 -10.16 28.79 -3.50
CA VAL A 118 -10.13 29.68 -2.34
C VAL A 118 -11.18 30.78 -2.53
N SER A 119 -12.05 30.96 -1.53
CA SER A 119 -13.12 31.94 -1.59
C SER A 119 -12.62 33.38 -1.81
N ARG A 120 -13.45 34.24 -2.40
CA ARG A 120 -13.09 35.66 -2.59
C ARG A 120 -12.84 36.39 -1.27
N ALA A 121 -13.65 36.12 -0.25
CA ALA A 121 -13.48 36.71 1.08
C ALA A 121 -12.10 36.38 1.68
N SER A 122 -11.69 35.11 1.58
CA SER A 122 -10.37 34.66 2.02
C SER A 122 -9.23 35.31 1.23
N ARG A 123 -9.41 35.52 -0.09
CA ARG A 123 -8.38 36.17 -0.94
C ARG A 123 -8.10 37.62 -0.57
N GLN A 124 -9.04 38.31 0.08
CA GLN A 124 -8.84 39.68 0.54
C GLN A 124 -7.96 39.77 1.80
N GLN A 125 -7.66 38.65 2.45
CA GLN A 125 -6.70 38.56 3.55
C GLN A 125 -5.27 38.36 2.99
N ALA A 126 -4.87 39.22 2.04
CA ALA A 126 -3.61 39.11 1.32
C ALA A 126 -2.40 39.14 2.28
N GLY A 127 -1.39 38.31 2.00
CA GLY A 127 -0.17 38.17 2.81
C GLY A 127 -0.26 37.16 3.96
N GLN A 128 -1.44 36.65 4.29
CA GLN A 128 -1.60 35.58 5.28
C GLN A 128 -1.29 34.20 4.66
N GLN A 129 -0.66 33.30 5.42
CA GLN A 129 -0.31 31.96 4.95
C GLN A 129 -1.45 30.97 5.24
N LEU A 130 -1.91 30.29 4.20
CA LEU A 130 -2.94 29.27 4.24
C LEU A 130 -2.31 27.88 4.08
N GLN A 131 -2.60 26.97 5.01
CA GLN A 131 -2.24 25.56 4.89
C GLN A 131 -3.43 24.74 4.40
N VAL A 132 -3.21 23.93 3.39
CA VAL A 132 -4.24 23.08 2.78
C VAL A 132 -3.73 21.65 2.81
N ARG A 133 -4.55 20.74 3.33
CA ARG A 133 -4.25 19.31 3.39
C ARG A 133 -5.17 18.51 2.48
N PHE A 134 -4.58 17.62 1.71
CA PHE A 134 -5.24 16.68 0.81
C PHE A 134 -4.93 15.25 1.28
N ASP A 135 -5.96 14.42 1.39
CA ASP A 135 -5.83 13.03 1.89
C ASP A 135 -6.42 11.99 0.91
N CYS A 136 -6.54 12.32 -0.39
CA CYS A 136 -7.39 11.57 -1.32
C CYS A 136 -6.66 11.01 -2.57
N PHE A 137 -5.34 10.80 -2.52
CA PHE A 137 -4.61 10.22 -3.63
C PHE A 137 -4.34 8.74 -3.34
N GLU A 138 -5.12 7.85 -3.93
CA GLU A 138 -4.91 6.40 -3.81
C GLU A 138 -3.74 5.97 -4.70
N VAL A 139 -2.86 5.16 -4.13
CA VAL A 139 -1.52 4.89 -4.66
C VAL A 139 -1.12 3.45 -4.33
N ALA A 140 -0.31 2.84 -5.18
CA ALA A 140 0.13 1.46 -5.01
C ALA A 140 1.37 1.36 -4.10
N VAL A 141 1.60 0.16 -3.57
CA VAL A 141 2.81 -0.18 -2.79
C VAL A 141 4.07 -0.04 -3.65
N ALA A 142 5.17 0.41 -3.04
CA ALA A 142 6.47 0.58 -3.70
C ALA A 142 6.48 1.49 -4.95
N GLN A 143 5.40 2.24 -5.19
CA GLN A 143 5.26 3.13 -6.34
C GLN A 143 6.11 4.38 -6.17
N THR A 144 6.70 4.87 -7.27
CA THR A 144 7.39 6.16 -7.26
C THR A 144 6.55 7.23 -7.94
N LEU A 145 6.29 8.31 -7.21
CA LEU A 145 5.40 9.39 -7.62
C LEU A 145 6.19 10.69 -7.82
N TYR A 146 5.80 11.48 -8.81
CA TYR A 146 6.17 12.88 -8.91
C TYR A 146 4.95 13.76 -8.64
N VAL A 147 5.00 14.48 -7.53
CA VAL A 147 3.90 15.31 -7.04
C VAL A 147 4.18 16.75 -7.37
N THR A 148 3.21 17.43 -7.98
CA THR A 148 3.32 18.84 -8.35
C THR A 148 2.24 19.66 -7.68
N LEU A 149 2.61 20.87 -7.25
CA LEU A 149 1.71 21.88 -6.72
C LEU A 149 1.76 23.10 -7.61
N ARG A 150 0.60 23.52 -8.12
CA ARG A 150 0.42 24.66 -9.02
C ARG A 150 -0.63 25.61 -8.49
N THR A 151 -0.55 26.87 -8.90
CA THR A 151 -1.59 27.87 -8.65
C THR A 151 -2.78 27.68 -9.59
N VAL A 152 -3.94 28.19 -9.19
CA VAL A 152 -5.10 28.37 -10.06
C VAL A 152 -5.41 29.86 -10.16
N PRO A 153 -5.37 30.49 -11.35
CA PRO A 153 -4.90 29.93 -12.63
C PRO A 153 -3.40 29.56 -12.58
N HIS A 154 -2.95 28.70 -13.49
CA HIS A 154 -1.56 28.27 -13.57
C HIS A 154 -0.65 29.43 -13.97
N PHE A 155 0.25 29.86 -13.08
CA PHE A 155 1.23 30.91 -13.37
C PHE A 155 2.60 30.31 -13.71
N CYS A 156 3.25 30.86 -14.74
CA CYS A 156 4.54 30.39 -15.23
C CYS A 156 5.61 30.54 -14.15
N GLY A 157 6.39 29.47 -13.93
CA GLY A 157 7.49 29.46 -12.95
C GLY A 157 7.04 29.44 -11.48
N VAL A 158 5.73 29.44 -11.19
CA VAL A 158 5.19 29.36 -9.83
C VAL A 158 4.61 27.96 -9.61
N GLN A 159 5.50 27.01 -9.34
CA GLN A 159 5.15 25.62 -9.04
C GLN A 159 6.18 24.99 -8.10
N LEU A 160 5.74 24.02 -7.30
CA LEU A 160 6.61 23.14 -6.54
C LEU A 160 6.48 21.71 -7.09
N GLY A 161 7.56 20.97 -7.04
CA GLY A 161 7.61 19.57 -7.48
C GLY A 161 8.50 18.77 -6.55
N GLN A 162 8.05 17.59 -6.16
CA GLN A 162 8.82 16.68 -5.32
C GLN A 162 8.53 15.24 -5.70
N GLN A 163 9.59 14.43 -5.76
CA GLN A 163 9.46 12.97 -5.90
C GLN A 163 9.19 12.34 -4.52
N TYR A 164 8.30 11.36 -4.49
CA TYR A 164 7.95 10.60 -3.29
C TYR A 164 7.94 9.11 -3.61
N HIS A 165 8.56 8.32 -2.72
CA HIS A 165 8.54 6.87 -2.82
C HIS A 165 7.53 6.34 -1.80
N MET A 166 6.53 5.59 -2.27
CA MET A 166 5.56 4.97 -1.40
C MET A 166 6.16 3.82 -0.62
N GLU A 167 5.63 3.60 0.58
CA GLU A 167 6.02 2.48 1.42
C GLU A 167 5.78 1.14 0.69
N ASP A 168 6.66 0.19 0.93
CA ASP A 168 6.58 -1.16 0.38
C ASP A 168 6.17 -2.17 1.46
N CYS A 169 6.04 -3.43 1.07
CA CYS A 169 5.59 -4.50 1.94
C CYS A 169 6.59 -4.90 3.04
N ARG A 170 7.81 -4.36 3.03
CA ARG A 170 8.77 -4.51 4.14
C ARG A 170 8.37 -3.66 5.33
N GLU A 171 7.61 -2.59 5.10
CA GLU A 171 7.11 -1.80 6.20
C GLU A 171 6.03 -2.57 6.97
N GLU A 172 6.24 -2.71 8.28
CA GLU A 172 5.49 -3.65 9.11
C GLU A 172 3.98 -3.39 9.07
N ASP A 173 3.56 -2.11 9.13
CA ASP A 173 2.15 -1.75 9.10
C ASP A 173 1.54 -1.95 7.70
N VAL A 174 2.31 -1.71 6.64
CA VAL A 174 1.87 -1.93 5.24
C VAL A 174 1.70 -3.43 4.97
N GLY A 175 2.74 -4.21 5.23
CA GLY A 175 2.77 -5.65 4.97
C GLY A 175 1.67 -6.43 5.70
N LYS A 176 1.19 -5.92 6.85
CA LYS A 176 0.12 -6.55 7.64
C LYS A 176 -1.29 -6.16 7.23
N ASN A 177 -1.47 -4.97 6.64
CA ASN A 177 -2.80 -4.38 6.49
C ASN A 177 -3.21 -4.12 5.02
N VAL A 178 -2.25 -4.01 4.10
CA VAL A 178 -2.51 -3.74 2.68
C VAL A 178 -2.64 -5.06 1.91
N PRO A 179 -3.80 -5.36 1.29
CA PRO A 179 -4.04 -6.63 0.61
C PRO A 179 -3.04 -6.96 -0.50
N ASP A 180 -2.50 -5.94 -1.19
CA ASP A 180 -1.48 -6.17 -2.22
C ASP A 180 -0.21 -6.83 -1.67
N CYS A 181 0.08 -6.62 -0.38
CA CYS A 181 1.29 -7.14 0.25
C CYS A 181 1.19 -8.57 0.71
N PHE A 182 -0.01 -9.10 0.94
CA PHE A 182 -0.18 -10.46 1.42
C PHE A 182 -1.08 -11.25 0.50
N ALA A 183 -0.78 -12.53 0.43
CA ALA A 183 -1.67 -13.49 -0.16
C ALA A 183 -3.03 -13.51 0.57
N GLU A 184 -4.13 -13.47 -0.18
CA GLU A 184 -5.43 -13.91 0.32
C GLU A 184 -5.33 -15.33 0.92
N LYS A 185 -6.24 -15.65 1.84
CA LYS A 185 -6.12 -16.86 2.66
C LYS A 185 -6.20 -18.12 1.81
N LEU A 186 -5.11 -18.89 1.78
CA LEU A 186 -5.07 -20.21 1.16
C LEU A 186 -6.10 -21.18 1.77
N SER A 187 -6.72 -21.98 0.91
CA SER A 187 -7.45 -23.19 1.28
C SER A 187 -6.72 -24.42 0.77
N TYR A 188 -6.81 -25.54 1.50
CA TYR A 188 -6.14 -26.78 1.13
C TYR A 188 -7.02 -27.99 1.39
N TRP A 189 -6.77 -29.06 0.65
CA TRP A 189 -7.30 -30.39 0.91
C TRP A 189 -6.23 -31.44 0.67
N VAL A 190 -6.29 -32.51 1.48
CA VAL A 190 -5.32 -33.59 1.46
C VAL A 190 -5.95 -34.81 0.80
N ASP A 191 -5.46 -35.19 -0.38
CA ASP A 191 -5.83 -36.45 -1.03
C ASP A 191 -4.77 -37.52 -0.70
N ARG A 192 -5.06 -38.33 0.31
CA ARG A 192 -4.17 -39.44 0.73
C ARG A 192 -4.09 -40.55 -0.31
N SER A 193 -5.16 -40.77 -1.08
CA SER A 193 -5.19 -41.83 -2.11
C SER A 193 -4.24 -41.50 -3.24
N ARG A 194 -4.18 -40.22 -3.62
CA ARG A 194 -3.29 -39.70 -4.66
C ARG A 194 -1.95 -39.19 -4.12
N LYS A 195 -1.77 -39.14 -2.79
CA LYS A 195 -0.58 -38.61 -2.10
C LYS A 195 -0.24 -37.18 -2.52
N VAL A 196 -1.26 -36.31 -2.58
CA VAL A 196 -1.10 -34.90 -2.94
C VAL A 196 -1.83 -33.99 -1.97
N ILE A 197 -1.25 -32.81 -1.73
CA ILE A 197 -1.97 -31.68 -1.14
C ILE A 197 -2.35 -30.76 -2.28
N LEU A 198 -3.64 -30.48 -2.34
CA LEU A 198 -4.23 -29.59 -3.32
C LEU A 198 -4.47 -28.26 -2.64
N VAL A 199 -3.84 -27.23 -3.15
CA VAL A 199 -3.91 -25.87 -2.61
C VAL A 199 -4.69 -25.01 -3.59
N GLN A 200 -5.84 -24.50 -3.18
CA GLN A 200 -6.57 -23.53 -3.98
C GLN A 200 -5.98 -22.15 -3.72
N VAL A 201 -5.52 -21.56 -4.82
CA VAL A 201 -5.00 -20.20 -4.85
C VAL A 201 -6.17 -19.25 -5.11
N PRO A 202 -6.30 -18.15 -4.35
CA PRO A 202 -7.30 -17.13 -4.60
C PRO A 202 -7.20 -16.57 -6.03
N GLU A 203 -8.33 -16.25 -6.66
CA GLU A 203 -8.35 -15.69 -8.03
C GLU A 203 -7.53 -14.40 -8.16
N SER A 204 -7.51 -13.58 -7.10
CA SER A 204 -6.70 -12.35 -7.01
C SER A 204 -5.18 -12.60 -6.98
N GLY A 205 -4.75 -13.84 -6.74
CA GLY A 205 -3.35 -14.28 -6.77
C GLY A 205 -2.82 -14.60 -8.17
N GLY A 206 -3.71 -14.90 -9.12
CA GLY A 206 -3.35 -15.14 -10.52
C GLY A 206 -2.24 -16.19 -10.78
N PRO A 207 -1.63 -16.21 -11.99
CA PRO A 207 -0.48 -17.05 -12.33
C PRO A 207 0.81 -16.69 -11.58
N ASP A 208 0.82 -15.56 -10.86
CA ASP A 208 2.01 -15.02 -10.19
C ASP A 208 2.03 -15.37 -8.71
N TYR A 209 1.52 -16.57 -8.39
CA TYR A 209 1.46 -17.10 -7.05
C TYR A 209 2.34 -18.34 -6.90
N TYR A 210 3.19 -18.34 -5.88
CA TYR A 210 4.12 -19.41 -5.56
C TYR A 210 3.64 -20.16 -4.31
N VAL A 211 3.51 -21.48 -4.41
CA VAL A 211 3.16 -22.35 -3.29
C VAL A 211 4.27 -23.38 -3.09
N ARG A 212 4.63 -23.61 -1.83
CA ARG A 212 5.56 -24.67 -1.43
C ARG A 212 5.10 -25.39 -0.17
N LEU A 213 5.46 -26.67 -0.06
CA LEU A 213 5.47 -27.37 1.22
C LEU A 213 6.78 -27.11 1.95
N CYS A 214 6.68 -26.96 3.26
CA CYS A 214 7.85 -26.84 4.11
C CYS A 214 7.65 -27.47 5.49
N LEU A 215 8.78 -27.78 6.13
CA LEU A 215 8.81 -28.23 7.51
C LEU A 215 9.07 -27.02 8.42
N LYS A 216 8.22 -26.87 9.43
CA LYS A 216 8.30 -25.84 10.47
C LYS A 216 9.47 -26.12 11.39
N ARG A 217 10.54 -25.34 11.23
CA ARG A 217 11.64 -25.20 12.19
C ARG A 217 11.70 -23.75 12.68
N PHE A 218 12.88 -23.14 12.76
CA PHE A 218 13.04 -21.69 12.99
C PHE A 218 12.57 -20.86 11.79
N THR A 219 12.71 -21.41 10.58
CA THR A 219 12.17 -20.91 9.32
C THR A 219 11.48 -22.06 8.57
N CYS A 220 10.75 -21.73 7.51
CA CYS A 220 10.12 -22.69 6.61
C CYS A 220 11.20 -23.30 5.69
N GLU A 221 11.56 -24.57 5.93
CA GLU A 221 12.58 -25.32 5.17
C GLU A 221 11.90 -26.18 4.10
N ASP A 222 12.34 -26.06 2.85
CA ASP A 222 11.66 -26.62 1.68
C ASP A 222 11.51 -28.15 1.77
N ALA A 223 10.29 -28.64 1.55
CA ALA A 223 9.92 -30.06 1.65
C ALA A 223 9.33 -30.62 0.34
N GLY A 224 9.64 -29.99 -0.80
CA GLY A 224 9.15 -30.40 -2.12
C GLY A 224 9.50 -29.40 -3.22
N ALA A 225 9.13 -29.73 -4.46
CA ALA A 225 9.28 -28.80 -5.58
C ALA A 225 8.26 -27.65 -5.45
N PRO A 226 8.68 -26.40 -5.69
CA PRO A 226 7.75 -25.30 -5.70
C PRO A 226 6.84 -25.33 -6.92
N VAL A 227 5.59 -24.91 -6.72
CA VAL A 227 4.56 -24.94 -7.75
C VAL A 227 4.09 -23.52 -7.99
N ARG A 228 4.12 -23.11 -9.25
CA ARG A 228 3.49 -21.87 -9.70
C ARG A 228 1.99 -22.17 -9.88
N GLY A 229 1.11 -21.26 -9.47
CA GLY A 229 -0.33 -21.45 -9.67
C GLY A 229 -0.64 -21.63 -11.16
N ASP A 230 -1.16 -22.80 -11.54
CA ASP A 230 -1.57 -23.05 -12.92
C ASP A 230 -2.93 -22.39 -13.17
N SER A 231 -2.96 -21.39 -14.06
CA SER A 231 -4.20 -20.71 -14.49
C SER A 231 -5.03 -21.53 -15.50
N ALA A 232 -4.66 -22.78 -15.75
CA ALA A 232 -5.29 -23.63 -16.77
C ALA A 232 -6.65 -24.22 -16.32
N GLY A 233 -7.03 -24.02 -15.06
CA GLY A 233 -8.33 -24.39 -14.51
C GLY A 233 -8.83 -23.34 -13.52
N ASP A 234 -10.15 -23.22 -13.42
CA ASP A 234 -10.84 -22.41 -12.42
C ASP A 234 -11.38 -23.35 -11.31
N PRO A 235 -10.95 -23.23 -10.04
CA PRO A 235 -9.94 -22.29 -9.52
C PRO A 235 -8.49 -22.74 -9.80
N ALA A 236 -7.53 -21.82 -9.70
CA ALA A 236 -6.10 -22.15 -9.82
C ALA A 236 -5.67 -23.08 -8.68
N VAL A 237 -5.23 -24.31 -9.02
CA VAL A 237 -4.83 -25.33 -8.04
C VAL A 237 -3.33 -25.60 -8.17
N ALA A 238 -2.61 -25.50 -7.05
CA ALA A 238 -1.24 -25.99 -6.95
C ALA A 238 -1.22 -27.40 -6.36
N PHE A 239 -0.52 -28.33 -7.03
CA PHE A 239 -0.35 -29.71 -6.59
C PHE A 239 1.01 -29.85 -5.94
N VAL A 240 1.05 -30.05 -4.62
CA VAL A 240 2.32 -30.32 -3.96
C VAL A 240 2.37 -31.80 -3.57
N ASP A 241 3.38 -32.50 -4.10
CA ASP A 241 3.64 -33.89 -3.78
C ASP A 241 3.89 -34.06 -2.28
N ILE A 242 3.22 -35.05 -1.70
CA ILE A 242 3.44 -35.43 -0.31
C ILE A 242 4.70 -36.31 -0.25
N PRO A 243 5.76 -35.92 0.49
CA PRO A 243 6.82 -36.86 0.81
C PRO A 243 6.27 -37.93 1.78
N GLY A 244 5.90 -39.10 1.26
CA GLY A 244 5.55 -40.29 2.07
C GLY A 244 4.38 -40.10 3.04
N ASP A 245 4.49 -40.61 4.27
CA ASP A 245 3.45 -40.47 5.31
C ASP A 245 3.61 -39.16 6.13
N GLU A 246 4.52 -38.25 5.72
CA GLU A 246 4.93 -37.08 6.51
C GLU A 246 4.16 -35.77 6.19
N ALA A 247 3.34 -35.72 5.13
CA ALA A 247 2.55 -34.51 4.85
C ALA A 247 1.61 -34.10 5.99
N CYS A 248 1.24 -35.07 6.82
CA CYS A 248 0.38 -34.90 7.98
C CYS A 248 1.16 -34.80 9.29
N ALA A 249 2.48 -34.70 9.23
CA ALA A 249 3.28 -34.42 10.39
C ALA A 249 2.89 -33.04 10.96
N PRO A 250 2.85 -32.85 12.29
CA PRO A 250 2.53 -31.57 12.92
C PRO A 250 3.45 -30.41 12.48
N SER A 251 4.65 -30.74 12.02
CA SER A 251 5.64 -29.80 11.49
C SER A 251 5.40 -29.41 10.04
N THR A 252 4.51 -30.07 9.30
CA THR A 252 4.28 -29.76 7.89
C THR A 252 3.43 -28.51 7.74
N CYS A 253 3.87 -27.60 6.88
CA CYS A 253 3.17 -26.37 6.55
C CYS A 253 3.11 -26.15 5.04
N ILE A 254 2.08 -25.44 4.61
CA ILE A 254 1.94 -24.88 3.28
C ILE A 254 2.32 -23.41 3.38
N GLN A 255 3.21 -22.95 2.51
CA GLN A 255 3.56 -21.54 2.40
C GLN A 255 3.21 -21.02 1.01
N GLY A 256 2.42 -19.94 0.97
CA GLY A 256 2.04 -19.23 -0.24
C GLY A 256 2.64 -17.84 -0.28
N ARG A 257 3.05 -17.37 -1.46
CA ARG A 257 3.60 -16.03 -1.64
C ARG A 257 3.32 -15.50 -3.04
N ARG A 258 2.96 -14.23 -3.13
CA ARG A 258 2.87 -13.48 -4.39
C ARG A 258 4.26 -13.23 -4.98
N THR A 259 4.43 -13.43 -6.28
CA THR A 259 5.69 -13.24 -7.00
C THR A 259 5.70 -11.98 -7.87
N ASP A 260 4.53 -11.44 -8.17
CA ASP A 260 4.32 -10.15 -8.84
C ASP A 260 4.61 -8.94 -7.94
N VAL A 261 4.50 -9.11 -6.62
CA VAL A 261 4.76 -8.05 -5.63
C VAL A 261 6.10 -8.27 -4.93
N GLN A 262 7.01 -7.32 -5.09
CA GLN A 262 8.29 -7.34 -4.37
C GLN A 262 8.08 -7.27 -2.86
N PHE A 263 8.84 -8.08 -2.12
CA PHE A 263 8.76 -8.16 -0.66
C PHE A 263 7.39 -8.56 -0.11
N SER A 264 6.53 -9.19 -0.93
CA SER A 264 5.25 -9.75 -0.48
C SER A 264 5.44 -10.64 0.77
N VAL A 265 4.50 -10.55 1.68
CA VAL A 265 4.51 -11.28 2.95
C VAL A 265 4.02 -12.70 2.68
N PRO A 266 4.82 -13.74 3.00
CA PRO A 266 4.40 -15.12 2.81
C PRO A 266 3.32 -15.49 3.82
N GLN A 267 2.26 -16.13 3.34
CA GLN A 267 1.27 -16.77 4.21
C GLN A 267 1.73 -18.18 4.54
N GLN A 268 1.59 -18.61 5.80
CA GLN A 268 1.92 -19.97 6.22
C GLN A 268 0.76 -20.62 6.98
N LEU A 269 0.37 -21.82 6.54
CA LEU A 269 -0.63 -22.68 7.18
C LEU A 269 0.07 -23.94 7.70
N CYS A 270 -0.05 -24.22 9.00
CA CYS A 270 0.56 -25.38 9.65
C CYS A 270 -0.48 -26.19 10.40
N GLY A 271 -0.14 -27.42 10.80
CA GLY A 271 -1.06 -28.29 11.52
C GLY A 271 -2.20 -28.75 10.60
N LEU A 272 -1.81 -29.28 9.43
CA LEU A 272 -2.74 -29.68 8.39
C LEU A 272 -3.69 -30.76 8.93
N GLN A 273 -5.00 -30.56 8.75
CA GLN A 273 -6.02 -31.50 9.18
C GLN A 273 -6.09 -32.65 8.19
N CYS A 274 -5.65 -33.82 8.64
CA CYS A 274 -5.56 -35.00 7.78
C CYS A 274 -6.59 -36.09 8.12
N GLU A 275 -7.46 -35.89 9.12
CA GLU A 275 -8.46 -36.87 9.52
C GLU A 275 -9.90 -36.40 9.23
N GLY A 276 -10.63 -37.15 8.40
CA GLY A 276 -11.94 -37.66 8.80
C GLY A 276 -13.15 -36.73 8.94
N GLU A 277 -13.17 -35.49 8.46
CA GLU A 277 -14.42 -34.68 8.43
C GLU A 277 -14.80 -34.21 7.02
N GLY A 278 -14.87 -35.17 6.10
CA GLY A 278 -15.56 -35.00 4.82
C GLY A 278 -17.08 -35.01 5.00
N ARG A 279 -17.67 -33.96 5.59
CA ARG A 279 -19.13 -33.77 5.61
C ARG A 279 -19.50 -32.29 5.69
N SER A 280 -19.43 -31.56 4.56
CA SER A 280 -20.48 -30.59 4.12
C SER A 280 -20.15 -29.80 2.85
N PHE A 281 -19.24 -30.24 1.96
CA PHE A 281 -19.09 -29.61 0.62
C PHE A 281 -19.22 -30.57 -0.57
N LEU A 282 -19.43 -31.87 -0.32
CA LEU A 282 -19.73 -32.87 -1.36
C LEU A 282 -21.14 -32.74 -1.98
N LYS A 283 -21.89 -31.65 -1.69
CA LYS A 283 -23.13 -31.36 -2.41
C LYS A 283 -22.96 -30.42 -3.61
N ASN A 284 -21.87 -29.67 -3.73
CA ASN A 284 -21.71 -28.71 -4.83
C ASN A 284 -20.64 -29.12 -5.86
N LEU A 285 -19.76 -30.09 -5.57
CA LEU A 285 -18.83 -30.65 -6.57
C LEU A 285 -19.43 -31.83 -7.35
N HIS A 286 -20.53 -32.42 -6.88
CA HIS A 286 -21.25 -33.44 -7.63
C HIS A 286 -22.06 -32.88 -8.82
N GLU A 287 -22.10 -31.56 -8.99
CA GLU A 287 -22.72 -30.87 -10.14
C GLU A 287 -21.73 -30.51 -11.26
N TYR A 288 -20.42 -30.72 -11.07
CA TYR A 288 -19.38 -30.48 -12.10
C TYR A 288 -18.80 -31.76 -12.71
N ASN A 289 -19.59 -32.84 -12.74
CA ASN A 289 -19.38 -33.91 -13.70
C ASN A 289 -20.42 -33.78 -14.81
N PHE A 290 -20.04 -33.37 -16.01
CA PHE A 290 -20.54 -33.97 -17.24
C PHE A 290 -19.60 -33.69 -18.42
N GLN A 291 -19.13 -34.82 -19.00
CA GLN A 291 -18.41 -35.05 -20.27
C GLN A 291 -16.90 -34.91 -20.29
#